data_AF-A0A150PU01-F1
#
_entry.id   AF-A0A150PU01-F1
#
_cell.length_a   1.000
_cell.length_b   1.000
_cell.length_c   1.000
_cell.angle_alpha   90.00
_cell.angle_beta   90.00
_cell.angle_gamma   90.00
#
_symmetry.space_group_name_H-M   'P 1'
#
loop_
_entity.id
_entity.type
_entity.pdbx_description
1 polymer ?
#
loop_
_entity_poly.entity_id
_entity_poly.type
_entity_poly.pdbx_seq_one_letter_code
_entity_poly.pdbx_strand_id
1 'polypeptide(L)'
;MGHHLVPRGKAASIGLAHLATEYDTPSFFPIPYSPGDHEALHRAQRPHIGKLQRPWNGTADELFEAAGKGLDSVAHLTGELRIPSTGEVLASGVTPKEALAKLKEWHEQQMRGQSGCS
;
A
#
# COMPACT_ATOMS: atom_id res chain seq x y z
N MET A 1 -9.78 -9.80 -4.50
CA MET A 1 -9.50 -9.05 -3.25
C MET A 1 -8.24 -8.22 -3.48
N GLY A 2 -8.24 -6.94 -3.08
CA GLY A 2 -7.07 -6.07 -3.19
C GLY A 2 -6.15 -6.22 -1.98
N HIS A 3 -4.88 -5.93 -2.16
CA HIS A 3 -3.87 -5.90 -1.11
C HIS A 3 -3.55 -4.47 -0.70
N HIS A 4 -3.71 -4.14 0.59
CA HIS A 4 -3.22 -2.90 1.16
C HIS A 4 -1.69 -2.96 1.29
N LEU A 5 -0.98 -2.31 0.38
CA LEU A 5 0.49 -2.30 0.37
C LEU A 5 1.06 -1.65 1.65
N VAL A 6 0.36 -0.68 2.23
CA VAL A 6 0.64 -0.16 3.58
C VAL A 6 -0.44 -0.69 4.53
N PRO A 7 -0.07 -1.36 5.64
CA PRO A 7 -1.05 -1.89 6.58
C PRO A 7 -1.88 -0.78 7.25
N ARG A 8 -3.21 -0.86 7.09
CA ARG A 8 -4.16 0.15 7.62
C ARG A 8 -3.97 0.48 9.09
N GLY A 9 -3.84 -0.54 9.95
CA GLY A 9 -3.66 -0.33 11.39
C GLY A 9 -2.36 0.39 11.76
N LYS A 10 -1.30 0.20 10.96
CA LYS A 10 -0.03 0.91 11.14
C LYS A 10 -0.11 2.34 10.64
N ALA A 11 -0.69 2.55 9.46
CA ALA A 11 -0.97 3.89 8.95
C ALA A 11 -1.81 4.72 9.94
N ALA A 12 -2.88 4.13 10.48
CA ALA A 12 -3.72 4.76 11.50
C ALA A 12 -2.92 5.16 12.76
N SER A 13 -2.01 4.30 13.22
CA SER A 13 -1.23 4.55 14.44
C SER A 13 -0.27 5.74 14.34
N ILE A 14 0.07 6.19 13.13
CA ILE A 14 0.93 7.35 12.89
C ILE A 14 0.18 8.53 12.24
N GLY A 15 -1.16 8.54 12.31
CA GLY A 15 -1.98 9.65 11.86
C GLY A 15 -2.27 9.69 10.35
N LEU A 16 -1.94 8.64 9.58
CA LEU A 16 -2.22 8.57 8.14
C LEU A 16 -3.62 7.99 7.88
N ALA A 17 -4.65 8.73 8.28
CA ALA A 17 -6.04 8.26 8.23
C ALA A 17 -6.51 7.90 6.81
N HIS A 18 -6.05 8.64 5.78
CA HIS A 18 -6.39 8.39 4.37
C HIS A 18 -5.79 7.09 3.81
N LEU A 19 -4.81 6.49 4.50
CA LEU A 19 -4.25 5.16 4.19
C LEU A 19 -4.83 4.05 5.09
N ALA A 20 -5.71 4.40 6.04
CA ALA A 20 -6.30 3.47 7.00
C ALA A 20 -7.71 3.02 6.61
N THR A 21 -8.27 3.56 5.52
CA THR A 21 -9.62 3.25 5.06
C THR A 21 -9.65 1.91 4.33
N GLU A 22 -10.79 1.21 4.39
CA GLU A 22 -10.94 -0.08 3.72
C GLU A 22 -11.08 0.09 2.20
N TYR A 23 -11.89 1.06 1.77
CA TYR A 23 -12.30 1.20 0.37
C TYR A 23 -11.72 2.41 -0.36
N ASP A 24 -11.28 3.45 0.35
CA ASP A 24 -10.76 4.68 -0.29
C ASP A 24 -9.24 4.71 -0.39
N THR A 25 -8.56 3.75 0.26
CA THR A 25 -7.10 3.59 0.16
C THR A 25 -6.75 2.83 -1.12
N PRO A 26 -5.91 3.37 -2.00
CA PRO A 26 -5.47 2.64 -3.18
C PRO A 26 -4.82 1.31 -2.79
N SER A 27 -5.28 0.23 -3.40
CA SER A 27 -4.87 -1.14 -3.11
C SER A 27 -4.34 -1.80 -4.38
N PHE A 28 -3.41 -2.74 -4.21
CA PHE A 28 -2.83 -3.49 -5.32
C PHE A 28 -3.68 -4.72 -5.65
N PHE A 29 -4.01 -4.91 -6.91
CA PHE A 29 -4.78 -6.04 -7.40
C PHE A 29 -3.92 -6.82 -8.40
N PRO A 30 -3.45 -8.04 -8.05
CA PRO A 30 -2.73 -8.90 -8.99
C PRO A 30 -3.60 -9.25 -10.20
N ILE A 31 -3.02 -9.17 -11.40
CA ILE A 31 -3.67 -9.51 -12.67
C ILE A 31 -2.69 -10.32 -13.54
N PRO A 32 -3.01 -11.57 -13.92
CA PRO A 32 -4.16 -12.35 -13.46
C PRO A 32 -4.04 -12.68 -11.97
N TYR A 33 -5.18 -12.77 -11.27
CA TYR A 33 -5.19 -13.18 -9.87
C TYR A 33 -5.08 -14.69 -9.75
N SER A 34 -4.11 -15.16 -8.96
CA SER A 34 -3.99 -16.55 -8.53
C SER A 34 -4.27 -16.68 -7.03
N PRO A 35 -4.94 -17.77 -6.58
CA PRO A 35 -5.07 -18.06 -5.16
C PRO A 35 -3.70 -18.09 -4.48
N GLY A 36 -3.51 -17.26 -3.47
CA GLY A 36 -2.26 -17.16 -2.71
C GLY A 36 -1.41 -15.93 -3.02
N ASP A 37 -1.73 -15.14 -4.06
CA ASP A 37 -0.98 -13.91 -4.39
C ASP A 37 -1.07 -12.87 -3.27
N HIS A 38 -2.26 -12.70 -2.69
CA HIS A 38 -2.47 -11.83 -1.53
C HIS A 38 -1.60 -12.26 -0.33
N GLU A 39 -1.53 -13.57 -0.07
CA GLU A 39 -0.70 -14.11 1.01
C GLU A 39 0.80 -14.00 0.69
N ALA A 40 1.20 -14.10 -0.58
CA ALA A 40 2.58 -13.90 -1.01
C ALA A 40 3.03 -12.46 -0.74
N LEU A 41 2.18 -11.48 -1.02
CA LEU A 41 2.42 -10.07 -0.69
C LEU A 41 2.58 -9.86 0.81
N HIS A 42 1.69 -10.44 1.62
CA HIS A 42 1.83 -10.41 3.07
C HIS A 42 3.14 -11.07 3.56
N ARG A 43 3.51 -12.24 3.02
CA ARG A 43 4.75 -12.94 3.38
C ARG A 43 6.00 -12.12 3.03
N ALA A 44 5.99 -11.44 1.89
CA ALA A 44 7.09 -10.58 1.45
C ALA A 44 7.31 -9.40 2.42
N GLN A 45 6.24 -8.76 2.89
CA GLN A 45 6.34 -7.56 3.71
C GLN A 45 6.53 -7.84 5.21
N ARG A 46 5.89 -8.90 5.74
CA ARG A 46 5.84 -9.22 7.19
C ARG A 46 7.20 -9.18 7.92
N PRO A 47 8.32 -9.67 7.35
CA PRO A 47 9.62 -9.59 8.00
C PRO A 47 10.10 -8.16 8.28
N HIS A 48 9.63 -7.18 7.50
CA HIS A 48 10.12 -5.80 7.55
C HIS A 48 9.17 -4.86 8.30
N ILE A 49 7.85 -5.06 8.16
CA ILE A 49 6.82 -4.25 8.86
C ILE A 49 6.49 -4.79 10.26
N GLY A 50 6.93 -6.01 10.58
CA GLY A 50 6.62 -6.71 11.82
C GLY A 50 5.17 -7.19 11.91
N LYS A 51 4.69 -7.42 13.15
CA LYS A 51 3.31 -7.90 13.38
C LYS A 51 2.29 -6.84 12.94
N LEU A 52 1.30 -7.25 12.12
CA LEU A 52 0.24 -6.37 11.60
C LEU A 52 -0.61 -5.72 12.70
N GLN A 53 -0.85 -6.42 13.80
CA GLN A 53 -1.70 -5.97 14.91
C GLN A 53 -1.02 -4.96 15.87
N ARG A 54 0.28 -4.67 15.66
CA ARG A 54 1.02 -3.72 16.52
C ARG A 54 1.14 -2.36 15.83
N PRO A 55 1.06 -1.27 16.60
CA PRO A 55 1.29 0.07 16.06
C PRO A 55 2.69 0.18 15.45
N TRP A 56 2.85 1.15 14.56
CA TRP A 56 4.15 1.52 14.01
C TRP A 56 4.77 2.60 14.89
N ASN A 57 6.05 2.45 15.23
CA ASN A 57 6.78 3.39 16.09
C ASN A 57 7.71 4.31 15.31
N GLY A 58 7.83 4.11 14.00
CA GLY A 58 8.65 4.95 13.11
C GLY A 58 7.82 6.03 12.43
N THR A 59 8.47 6.74 11.51
CA THR A 59 7.87 7.76 10.64
C THR A 59 7.05 7.15 9.51
N ALA A 60 6.30 8.00 8.80
CA ALA A 60 5.59 7.62 7.58
C ALA A 60 6.55 7.09 6.52
N ASP A 61 7.67 7.78 6.28
CA ASP A 61 8.67 7.35 5.29
C ASP A 61 9.28 5.98 5.63
N GLU A 62 9.61 5.74 6.89
CA GLU A 62 10.10 4.44 7.34
C GLU A 62 9.05 3.33 7.16
N LEU A 63 7.75 3.65 7.31
CA LEU A 63 6.67 2.69 7.05
C LEU A 63 6.59 2.34 5.56
N PHE A 64 6.66 3.33 4.66
CA PHE A 64 6.70 3.10 3.21
C PHE A 64 7.94 2.30 2.81
N GLU A 65 9.11 2.64 3.35
CA GLU A 65 10.34 1.90 3.08
C GLU A 65 10.23 0.45 3.57
N ALA A 66 9.75 0.23 4.79
CA ALA A 66 9.54 -1.10 5.34
C ALA A 66 8.49 -1.91 4.56
N ALA A 67 7.42 -1.27 4.09
CA ALA A 67 6.42 -1.89 3.24
C ALA A 67 6.97 -2.26 1.85
N GLY A 68 7.95 -1.53 1.34
CA GLY A 68 8.61 -1.82 0.07
C GLY A 68 9.64 -2.93 0.15
N LYS A 69 10.26 -3.11 1.33
CA LYS A 69 11.23 -4.18 1.57
C LYS A 69 10.55 -5.55 1.36
N GLY A 70 11.23 -6.40 0.60
CA GLY A 70 10.76 -7.74 0.27
C GLY A 70 9.84 -7.81 -0.95
N LEU A 71 9.28 -6.70 -1.45
CA LEU A 71 8.40 -6.73 -2.64
C LEU A 71 9.14 -7.19 -3.91
N ASP A 72 10.47 -7.06 -3.97
CA ASP A 72 11.27 -7.63 -5.06
C ASP A 72 11.14 -9.16 -5.16
N SER A 73 10.84 -9.86 -4.05
CA SER A 73 10.61 -11.31 -4.05
C SER A 73 9.32 -11.73 -4.77
N VAL A 74 8.41 -10.78 -4.99
CA VAL A 74 7.14 -10.96 -5.70
C VAL A 74 7.06 -10.10 -6.96
N ALA A 75 8.21 -9.69 -7.51
CA ALA A 75 8.28 -8.89 -8.74
C ALA A 75 7.75 -9.60 -9.99
N HIS A 76 7.55 -10.92 -9.93
CA HIS A 76 6.87 -11.70 -10.98
C HIS A 76 5.36 -11.45 -11.03
N LEU A 77 4.77 -10.92 -9.95
CA LEU A 77 3.39 -10.46 -9.96
C LEU A 77 3.30 -9.12 -10.68
N THR A 78 2.26 -8.97 -11.50
CA THR A 78 1.89 -7.69 -12.10
C THR A 78 0.42 -7.42 -11.78
N GLY A 79 0.01 -6.16 -11.87
CA GLY A 79 -1.34 -5.80 -11.49
C GLY A 79 -1.64 -4.32 -11.63
N GLU A 80 -2.71 -3.93 -10.95
CA GLU A 80 -3.20 -2.56 -10.92
C GLU A 80 -3.17 -2.01 -9.50
N LEU A 81 -2.80 -0.73 -9.36
CA LEU A 81 -3.09 0.06 -8.18
C LEU A 81 -4.37 0.83 -8.44
N ARG A 82 -5.43 0.54 -7.69
CA ARG A 82 -6.73 1.22 -7.85
C ARG A 82 -7.39 1.52 -6.52
N ILE A 83 -8.25 2.53 -6.51
CA ILE A 83 -9.09 2.88 -5.36
C ILE A 83 -10.33 1.97 -5.39
N PRO A 84 -10.54 1.09 -4.38
CA PRO A 84 -11.65 0.14 -4.41
C PRO A 84 -13.04 0.77 -4.50
N SER A 85 -13.29 1.91 -3.84
CA SER A 85 -14.60 2.57 -3.80
C SER A 85 -15.01 3.20 -5.13
N THR A 86 -14.07 3.80 -5.85
CA THR A 86 -14.33 4.49 -7.12
C THR A 86 -14.03 3.63 -8.35
N GLY A 87 -13.18 2.62 -8.20
CA GLY A 87 -12.61 1.86 -9.32
C GLY A 87 -11.54 2.62 -10.10
N GLU A 88 -11.15 3.83 -9.66
CA GLU A 88 -10.12 4.63 -10.31
C GLU A 88 -8.77 3.91 -10.29
N VAL A 89 -8.18 3.71 -11.47
CA VAL A 89 -6.88 3.05 -11.63
C VAL A 89 -5.78 4.12 -11.65
N LEU A 90 -4.92 4.10 -10.64
CA LEU A 90 -3.78 5.00 -10.51
C LEU A 90 -2.56 4.50 -11.28
N ALA A 91 -2.42 3.19 -11.45
CA ALA A 91 -1.37 2.56 -12.23
C ALA A 91 -1.81 1.16 -12.69
N SER A 92 -1.39 0.76 -13.89
CA SER A 92 -1.69 -0.55 -14.47
C SER A 92 -0.44 -1.21 -15.05
N GLY A 93 -0.42 -2.54 -15.07
CA GLY A 93 0.72 -3.31 -15.56
C GLY A 93 1.99 -3.15 -14.70
N VAL A 94 1.82 -2.82 -13.42
CA VAL A 94 2.91 -2.54 -12.49
C VAL A 94 3.17 -3.69 -11.54
N THR A 95 4.42 -3.84 -11.11
CA THR A 95 4.81 -4.73 -10.01
C THR A 95 4.31 -4.18 -8.67
N PRO A 96 4.27 -5.01 -7.60
CA PRO A 96 3.89 -4.52 -6.26
C PRO A 96 4.76 -3.36 -5.75
N LYS A 97 6.06 -3.36 -6.09
CA LYS A 97 7.01 -2.32 -5.68
C LYS A 97 6.77 -1.00 -6.41
N GLU A 98 6.49 -1.07 -7.71
CA GLU A 98 6.10 0.11 -8.51
C GLU A 98 4.74 0.65 -8.07
N ALA A 99 3.78 -0.24 -7.76
CA ALA A 99 2.51 0.14 -7.18
C ALA A 99 2.68 0.85 -5.82
N LEU A 100 3.63 0.43 -4.99
CA LEU A 100 3.92 1.13 -3.74
C LEU A 100 4.51 2.54 -3.98
N ALA A 101 5.39 2.69 -4.97
CA ALA A 101 5.91 4.01 -5.35
C ALA A 101 4.77 4.94 -5.79
N LYS A 102 3.83 4.42 -6.59
CA LYS A 102 2.62 5.16 -7.01
C LYS A 102 1.68 5.47 -5.85
N LEU A 103 1.55 4.58 -4.88
CA LEU A 103 0.82 4.85 -3.64
C LEU A 103 1.47 5.98 -2.82
N LYS A 104 2.81 6.04 -2.77
CA LYS A 104 3.53 7.13 -2.11
C LYS A 104 3.31 8.48 -2.83
N GLU A 105 3.39 8.51 -4.16
CA GLU A 105 3.06 9.71 -4.95
C GLU A 105 1.62 10.19 -4.67
N TRP A 106 0.65 9.28 -4.65
CA TRP A 106 -0.74 9.59 -4.31
C TRP A 106 -0.86 10.13 -2.88
N HIS A 107 -0.18 9.52 -1.90
CA HIS A 107 -0.15 10.01 -0.53
C HIS A 107 0.37 11.44 -0.44
N GLU A 108 1.48 11.74 -1.11
CA GLU A 108 2.06 13.09 -1.13
C GLU A 108 1.09 14.12 -1.73
N GLN A 109 0.32 13.74 -2.75
CA GLN A 109 -0.73 14.60 -3.32
C GLN A 109 -1.85 14.86 -2.31
N GLN A 110 -2.30 13.84 -1.56
CA GLN A 110 -3.30 14.02 -0.50
C GLN A 110 -2.81 14.98 0.58
N MET A 111 -1.55 14.87 1.00
CA MET A 111 -0.95 15.76 2.00
C MET A 111 -0.83 17.21 1.50
N ARG A 112 -0.49 17.40 0.22
CA ARG A 112 -0.42 18.74 -0.41
C ARG A 112 -1.81 19.37 -0.53
N GLY A 113 -2.82 18.59 -0.94
CA GLY A 113 -4.21 19.04 -1.03
C GLY A 113 -4.79 19.43 0.33
N GLN A 114 -4.42 18.73 1.40
CA GLN A 114 -4.80 19.06 2.78
C GLN A 114 -4.11 20.33 3.30
N SER A 115 -2.88 20.62 2.85
CA SER A 115 -2.15 21.84 3.23
C SER A 115 -2.62 23.09 2.47
N GLY A 116 -3.55 22.96 1.52
CA GLY A 116 -4.10 24.05 0.71
C GLY A 116 -5.35 24.73 1.29
N CYS A 117 -5.88 24.25 2.42
CA CYS A 117 -6.94 24.91 3.17
C CYS A 117 -6.32 25.55 4.42
N SER A 118 -5.86 26.78 4.29
CA SER A 118 -5.50 27.68 5.40
C SER A 118 -6.19 29.02 5.18
#